data_AF-A0A7Y4W9N6-F1
#
_entry.id   AF-A0A7Y4W9N6-F1
#
_cell.length_a   1.000
_cell.length_b   1.000
_cell.length_c   1.000
_cell.angle_alpha   90.00
_cell.angle_beta   90.00
_cell.angle_gamma   90.00
#
_symmetry.space_group_name_H-M   'P 1'
#
loop_
_entity.id
_entity.type
_entity.pdbx_description
1 polymer ?
#
loop_
_entity_poly.entity_id
_entity_poly.type
_entity_poly.pdbx_seq_one_letter_code
_entity_poly.pdbx_strand_id
1 'polypeptide(L)'
;MADGKISKKRAGWGFIELPDDSEIYFTKKELRGLTFEELSKGDAVSFEVGTKEDGKSFAANIQKIKASSVALNQNIVRSPAEQVKKLLVSSLERELSNVKNGLEFEKFTFLVLRLLGIHTLYQYDPKQQAGRADGFFICDRLAVMYDCTLKQDFELVKQDQIENYVNKMRQSSITIDVKTGDKTSLKQTHDIQSKTKQIWILTKNLTRDLHETEGVVVREVSVDDLVSLLQIKLNANNFKESDLVKYLLDLDDLVAN
;
A
#
# COMPACT_ATOMS: atom_id res chain seq x y z
N MET A 1 -21.54 15.49 -26.82
CA MET A 1 -21.21 15.18 -25.41
C MET A 1 -19.70 15.05 -25.31
N ALA A 2 -19.13 15.61 -24.25
CA ALA A 2 -17.71 15.59 -23.93
C ALA A 2 -17.53 14.87 -22.59
N ASP A 3 -16.37 14.24 -22.42
CA ASP A 3 -16.04 13.48 -21.22
C ASP A 3 -14.80 14.07 -20.56
N GLY A 4 -14.73 13.93 -19.24
CA GLY A 4 -13.58 14.39 -18.47
C GLY A 4 -13.59 13.89 -17.04
N LYS A 5 -12.63 14.34 -16.24
CA LYS A 5 -12.52 13.99 -14.83
C LYS A 5 -12.66 15.22 -13.96
N ILE A 6 -13.30 15.09 -12.79
CA ILE A 6 -13.35 16.20 -11.83
C ILE A 6 -11.93 16.50 -11.34
N SER A 7 -11.35 17.63 -11.75
CA SER A 7 -10.01 18.07 -11.30
C SER A 7 -10.10 18.86 -9.99
N LYS A 8 -11.10 19.74 -9.86
CA LYS A 8 -11.30 20.59 -8.68
C LYS A 8 -12.76 20.68 -8.30
N LYS A 9 -13.02 20.65 -6.99
CA LYS A 9 -14.36 20.84 -6.41
C LYS A 9 -14.27 21.81 -5.24
N ARG A 10 -15.07 22.88 -5.26
CA ARG A 10 -15.26 23.84 -4.16
C ARG A 10 -16.75 24.06 -3.94
N ALA A 11 -17.15 24.62 -2.80
CA ALA A 11 -18.56 24.72 -2.41
C ALA A 11 -19.44 25.34 -3.54
N GLY A 12 -20.19 24.49 -4.25
CA GLY A 12 -21.13 24.87 -5.31
C GLY A 12 -20.59 24.95 -6.75
N TRP A 13 -19.29 24.76 -6.99
CA TRP A 13 -18.69 24.81 -8.33
C TRP A 13 -17.40 23.98 -8.44
N GLY A 14 -16.96 23.72 -9.67
CA GLY A 14 -15.73 22.97 -9.89
C GLY A 14 -15.18 23.09 -11.31
N PHE A 15 -14.13 22.32 -11.57
CA PHE A 15 -13.51 22.17 -12.88
C PHE A 15 -13.44 20.69 -13.27
N ILE A 16 -13.69 20.44 -14.55
CA ILE A 16 -13.51 19.15 -15.20
C ILE A 16 -12.27 19.26 -16.09
N GLU A 17 -11.31 18.37 -15.90
CA GLU A 17 -10.13 18.20 -16.73
C GLU A 17 -10.50 17.36 -17.96
N LEU A 18 -10.18 17.91 -19.13
CA LEU A 18 -10.38 17.33 -20.44
C LEU A 18 -9.15 16.50 -20.86
N PRO A 19 -9.25 15.62 -21.87
CA PRO A 19 -8.14 14.78 -22.33
C PRO A 19 -6.94 15.54 -22.91
N ASP A 20 -7.11 16.82 -23.24
CA ASP A 20 -6.06 17.73 -23.74
C ASP A 20 -5.45 18.59 -22.62
N ASP A 21 -5.64 18.18 -21.36
CA ASP A 21 -5.21 18.87 -20.13
C ASP A 21 -5.85 20.26 -19.92
N SER A 22 -6.85 20.63 -20.71
CA SER A 22 -7.62 21.85 -20.50
C SER A 22 -8.70 21.67 -19.43
N GLU A 23 -9.07 22.75 -18.73
CA GLU A 23 -10.09 22.71 -17.68
C GLU A 23 -11.37 23.43 -18.14
N ILE A 24 -12.53 22.78 -17.96
CA ILE A 24 -13.85 23.39 -18.18
C ILE A 24 -14.61 23.58 -16.88
N TYR A 25 -15.19 24.76 -16.72
CA TYR A 25 -15.91 25.18 -15.51
C TYR A 25 -17.30 24.54 -15.43
N PHE A 26 -17.73 24.15 -14.23
CA PHE A 26 -19.11 23.75 -13.96
C PHE A 26 -19.66 24.26 -12.63
N THR A 27 -20.99 24.26 -12.51
CA THR A 27 -21.69 24.59 -11.26
C THR A 27 -22.61 23.46 -10.83
N LYS A 28 -23.00 23.45 -9.54
CA LYS A 28 -23.96 22.46 -9.02
C LYS A 28 -25.32 22.45 -9.73
N LYS A 29 -25.69 23.54 -10.43
CA LYS A 29 -26.97 23.63 -11.16
C LYS A 29 -26.99 22.81 -12.44
N GLU A 30 -25.81 22.46 -12.93
CA GLU A 30 -25.63 21.73 -14.18
C GLU A 30 -25.65 20.20 -14.00
N LEU A 31 -25.75 19.72 -12.76
CA LEU A 31 -25.81 18.29 -12.44
C LEU A 31 -27.21 17.74 -12.74
N ARG A 32 -27.28 16.60 -13.45
CA ARG A 32 -28.54 15.89 -13.68
C ARG A 32 -28.51 14.50 -13.05
N GLY A 33 -29.46 14.26 -12.15
CA GLY A 33 -29.64 12.96 -11.50
C GLY A 33 -28.57 12.61 -10.45
N LEU A 34 -27.76 13.60 -10.03
CA LEU A 34 -26.67 13.47 -9.06
C LEU A 34 -26.62 14.71 -8.17
N THR A 35 -26.31 14.52 -6.89
CA THR A 35 -26.05 15.61 -5.95
C THR A 35 -24.59 16.06 -6.04
N PHE A 36 -24.32 17.30 -5.63
CA PHE A 36 -22.97 17.86 -5.69
C PHE A 36 -22.04 17.11 -4.73
N GLU A 37 -22.59 16.58 -3.64
CA GLU A 37 -21.91 15.82 -2.59
C GLU A 37 -21.39 14.47 -3.11
N GLU A 38 -22.09 13.84 -4.05
CA GLU A 38 -21.75 12.52 -4.63
C GLU A 38 -20.59 12.55 -5.65
N LEU A 39 -20.12 13.75 -6.03
CA LEU A 39 -18.97 13.94 -6.92
C LEU A 39 -17.68 14.16 -6.12
N SER A 40 -16.64 13.41 -6.45
CA SER A 40 -15.30 13.54 -5.88
C SER A 40 -14.26 13.86 -6.95
N LYS A 41 -13.13 14.45 -6.54
CA LYS A 41 -11.99 14.64 -7.45
C LYS A 41 -11.58 13.28 -8.03
N GLY A 42 -11.36 13.23 -9.34
CA GLY A 42 -11.04 12.01 -10.09
C GLY A 42 -12.25 11.25 -10.66
N ASP A 43 -13.48 11.60 -10.28
CA ASP A 43 -14.68 11.00 -10.86
C ASP A 43 -14.79 11.31 -12.37
N ALA A 44 -15.07 10.27 -13.16
CA ALA A 44 -15.35 10.41 -14.58
C ALA A 44 -16.79 10.90 -14.79
N VAL A 45 -16.94 11.95 -15.60
CA VAL A 45 -18.22 12.59 -15.90
C VAL A 45 -18.37 12.82 -17.39
N SER A 46 -19.61 12.74 -17.88
CA SER A 46 -19.99 13.15 -19.23
C SER A 46 -20.88 14.38 -19.15
N PHE A 47 -20.72 15.29 -20.10
CA PHE A 47 -21.37 16.60 -20.09
C PHE A 47 -21.52 17.18 -21.51
N GLU A 48 -22.25 18.28 -21.61
CA GLU A 48 -22.38 19.07 -22.84
C GLU A 48 -21.63 20.40 -22.67
N VAL A 49 -20.94 20.86 -23.72
CA VAL A 49 -20.25 22.15 -23.69
C VAL A 49 -21.26 23.23 -24.06
N GLY A 50 -21.68 24.02 -23.07
CA GLY A 50 -22.46 25.24 -23.26
C GLY A 50 -21.54 26.46 -23.42
N THR A 51 -22.06 27.54 -23.98
CA THR A 51 -21.37 28.83 -24.07
C THR A 51 -22.21 29.89 -23.36
N LYS A 52 -21.61 30.66 -22.45
CA LYS A 52 -22.30 31.79 -21.78
C LYS A 52 -22.34 33.02 -22.70
N GLU A 53 -23.18 33.99 -22.36
CA GLU A 53 -23.25 35.28 -23.07
C GLU A 53 -21.91 36.03 -23.13
N ASP A 54 -21.01 35.80 -22.15
CA ASP A 54 -19.63 36.33 -22.09
C ASP A 54 -18.63 35.52 -22.97
N GLY A 55 -19.12 34.64 -23.85
CA GLY A 55 -18.29 33.82 -24.76
C GLY A 55 -17.52 32.67 -24.10
N LYS A 56 -17.56 32.55 -22.76
CA LYS A 56 -16.87 31.48 -22.02
C LYS A 56 -17.65 30.17 -22.03
N SER A 57 -16.94 29.08 -22.30
CA SER A 57 -17.50 27.74 -22.28
C SER A 57 -17.69 27.20 -20.86
N PHE A 58 -18.74 26.42 -20.65
CA PHE A 58 -19.03 25.74 -19.39
C PHE A 58 -19.62 24.35 -19.64
N ALA A 59 -19.47 23.45 -18.67
CA ALA A 59 -20.07 22.13 -18.73
C ALA A 59 -21.51 22.15 -18.20
N ALA A 60 -22.44 21.70 -19.02
CA ALA A 60 -23.88 21.58 -18.77
C ALA A 60 -24.31 20.10 -18.74
N ASN A 61 -25.46 19.79 -18.13
CA ASN A 61 -26.07 18.45 -18.12
C ASN A 61 -25.12 17.32 -17.65
N ILE A 62 -24.33 17.57 -16.61
CA ILE A 62 -23.28 16.68 -16.12
C ILE A 62 -23.88 15.44 -15.48
N GLN A 63 -23.36 14.29 -15.89
CA GLN A 63 -23.71 12.98 -15.37
C GLN A 63 -22.44 12.20 -15.02
N LYS A 64 -22.45 11.52 -13.88
CA LYS A 64 -21.40 10.59 -13.45
C LYS A 64 -21.46 9.38 -14.35
N ILE A 65 -20.35 9.10 -14.99
CA ILE A 65 -20.18 7.88 -15.76
C ILE A 65 -20.11 6.75 -14.73
N LYS A 66 -21.22 6.04 -14.51
CA LYS A 66 -21.18 4.78 -13.76
C LYS A 66 -20.18 3.87 -14.46
N ALA A 67 -19.37 3.15 -13.70
CA ALA A 67 -18.41 2.16 -14.19
C ALA A 67 -19.08 0.92 -14.83
N SER A 68 -20.22 1.11 -15.47
CA SER A 68 -20.97 0.16 -16.26
C SER A 68 -21.25 0.85 -17.58
N SER A 69 -20.56 0.41 -18.65
CA SER A 69 -20.67 0.86 -20.05
C SER A 69 -19.77 2.00 -20.57
N VAL A 70 -18.55 2.16 -20.04
CA VAL A 70 -17.39 2.65 -20.85
C VAL A 70 -16.43 1.50 -21.12
N ALA A 71 -16.99 0.48 -21.77
CA ALA A 71 -16.23 -0.59 -22.37
C ALA A 71 -16.84 -0.83 -23.74
N LEU A 72 -16.52 0.04 -24.70
CA LEU A 72 -16.50 -0.22 -26.14
C LEU A 72 -15.79 0.98 -26.79
N ASN A 73 -14.68 0.70 -27.47
CA ASN A 73 -13.86 1.62 -28.29
C ASN A 73 -12.62 2.26 -27.65
N GLN A 74 -11.99 1.56 -26.71
CA GLN A 74 -10.56 1.32 -26.85
C GLN A 74 -10.31 -0.16 -26.58
N ASN A 75 -10.10 -0.95 -27.64
CA ASN A 75 -9.37 -2.21 -27.50
C ASN A 75 -7.91 -1.85 -27.16
N ILE A 76 -7.65 -1.33 -25.95
CA ILE A 76 -6.36 -1.55 -25.33
C ILE A 76 -6.40 -3.04 -25.02
N VAL A 77 -5.86 -3.84 -25.93
CA VAL A 77 -5.46 -5.20 -25.62
C VAL A 77 -4.43 -5.06 -24.50
N ARG A 78 -4.88 -5.04 -23.25
CA ARG A 78 -3.98 -5.17 -22.11
C ARG A 78 -3.28 -6.49 -22.31
N SER A 79 -1.95 -6.45 -22.41
CA SER A 79 -1.19 -7.68 -22.58
C SER A 79 -1.60 -8.67 -21.49
N PRO A 80 -1.51 -10.00 -21.75
CA PRO A 80 -1.81 -10.98 -20.72
C PRO A 80 -1.05 -10.70 -19.39
N ALA A 81 0.17 -10.19 -19.49
CA ALA A 81 0.96 -9.76 -18.32
C ALA A 81 0.28 -8.63 -17.53
N GLU A 82 -0.22 -7.57 -18.19
CA GLU A 82 -0.93 -6.46 -17.53
C GLU A 82 -2.24 -6.91 -16.88
N GLN A 83 -2.93 -7.88 -17.48
CA GLN A 83 -4.15 -8.45 -16.88
C GLN A 83 -3.82 -9.23 -15.60
N VAL A 84 -2.77 -10.06 -15.63
CA VAL A 84 -2.31 -10.82 -14.46
C VAL A 84 -1.86 -9.89 -13.33
N LYS A 85 -1.08 -8.84 -13.63
CA LYS A 85 -0.67 -7.84 -12.63
C LYS A 85 -1.87 -7.23 -11.91
N LYS A 86 -2.87 -6.77 -12.67
CA LYS A 86 -4.09 -6.20 -12.11
C LYS A 86 -4.86 -7.21 -11.26
N LEU A 87 -5.08 -8.42 -11.76
CA LEU A 87 -5.82 -9.46 -11.05
C LEU A 87 -5.12 -9.86 -9.74
N LEU A 88 -3.79 -9.94 -9.74
CA LEU A 88 -3.00 -10.22 -8.56
C LEU A 88 -3.20 -9.14 -7.49
N VAL A 89 -2.96 -7.87 -7.82
CA VAL A 89 -3.09 -6.76 -6.88
C VAL A 89 -4.50 -6.65 -6.32
N SER A 90 -5.53 -6.65 -7.19
CA SER A 90 -6.93 -6.57 -6.74
C SER A 90 -7.37 -7.78 -5.92
N SER A 91 -6.77 -8.95 -6.14
CA SER A 91 -7.03 -10.12 -5.29
C SER A 91 -6.38 -9.95 -3.93
N LEU A 92 -5.14 -9.44 -3.85
CA LEU A 92 -4.46 -9.15 -2.58
C LEU A 92 -5.25 -8.13 -1.75
N GLU A 93 -5.66 -7.01 -2.32
CA GLU A 93 -6.45 -5.96 -1.63
C GLU A 93 -7.77 -6.52 -1.09
N ARG A 94 -8.49 -7.30 -1.91
CA ARG A 94 -9.76 -7.91 -1.52
C ARG A 94 -9.57 -8.92 -0.38
N GLU A 95 -8.60 -9.82 -0.52
CA GLU A 95 -8.37 -10.83 0.51
C GLU A 95 -7.85 -10.20 1.81
N LEU A 96 -6.95 -9.21 1.73
CA LEU A 96 -6.49 -8.45 2.88
C LEU A 96 -7.67 -7.87 3.66
N SER A 97 -8.64 -7.25 2.98
CA SER A 97 -9.87 -6.73 3.61
C SER A 97 -10.69 -7.80 4.34
N ASN A 98 -10.66 -9.05 3.84
CA ASN A 98 -11.41 -10.19 4.38
C ASN A 98 -10.71 -10.87 5.56
N VAL A 99 -9.40 -10.70 5.75
CA VAL A 99 -8.69 -11.31 6.90
C VAL A 99 -9.19 -10.74 8.23
N LYS A 100 -9.74 -11.59 9.11
CA LYS A 100 -10.29 -11.17 10.42
C LYS A 100 -9.57 -11.73 11.64
N ASN A 101 -8.61 -12.64 11.47
CA ASN A 101 -7.89 -13.25 12.58
C ASN A 101 -6.37 -13.10 12.41
N GLY A 102 -5.65 -13.07 13.55
CA GLY A 102 -4.21 -12.80 13.58
C GLY A 102 -3.37 -13.82 12.82
N LEU A 103 -3.67 -15.12 12.97
CA LEU A 103 -2.91 -16.18 12.32
C LEU A 103 -2.98 -16.10 10.78
N GLU A 104 -4.16 -15.86 10.22
CA GLU A 104 -4.30 -15.66 8.77
C GLU A 104 -3.67 -14.34 8.33
N PHE A 105 -3.68 -13.31 9.17
CA PHE A 105 -3.02 -12.05 8.89
C PHE A 105 -1.49 -12.19 8.84
N GLU A 106 -0.89 -12.95 9.75
CA GLU A 106 0.54 -13.29 9.73
C GLU A 106 0.93 -14.03 8.44
N LYS A 107 0.14 -15.06 8.07
CA LYS A 107 0.37 -15.82 6.83
C LYS A 107 0.24 -14.95 5.59
N PHE A 108 -0.79 -14.11 5.54
CA PHE A 108 -1.03 -13.21 4.42
C PHE A 108 0.10 -12.18 4.28
N THR A 109 0.51 -11.58 5.39
CA THR A 109 1.59 -10.60 5.42
C THR A 109 2.91 -11.21 4.98
N PHE A 110 3.22 -12.43 5.43
CA PHE A 110 4.39 -13.17 4.95
C PHE A 110 4.36 -13.41 3.44
N LEU A 111 3.20 -13.75 2.86
CA LEU A 111 3.05 -13.90 1.42
C LEU A 111 3.35 -12.57 0.69
N VAL A 112 2.83 -11.45 1.17
CA VAL A 112 3.11 -10.12 0.57
C VAL A 112 4.61 -9.81 0.59
N LEU A 113 5.28 -10.02 1.74
CA LEU A 113 6.73 -9.84 1.87
C LEU A 113 7.52 -10.75 0.91
N ARG A 114 7.08 -12.00 0.72
CA ARG A 114 7.68 -12.92 -0.28
C ARG A 114 7.50 -12.39 -1.71
N LEU A 115 6.32 -11.92 -2.07
CA LEU A 115 6.02 -11.38 -3.41
C LEU A 115 6.81 -10.09 -3.72
N LEU A 116 7.08 -9.27 -2.70
CA LEU A 116 7.98 -8.13 -2.80
C LEU A 116 9.41 -8.52 -3.18
N GLY A 117 9.79 -9.80 -3.10
CA GLY A 117 11.11 -10.29 -3.48
C GLY A 117 12.10 -10.27 -2.32
N ILE A 118 11.60 -10.25 -1.07
CA ILE A 118 12.45 -10.37 0.11
C ILE A 118 12.84 -11.85 0.26
N HIS A 119 14.06 -12.18 -0.15
CA HIS A 119 14.53 -13.57 -0.20
C HIS A 119 14.93 -14.11 1.19
N THR A 120 15.63 -13.29 1.97
CA THR A 120 16.04 -13.59 3.35
C THR A 120 14.92 -13.24 4.32
N LEU A 121 13.83 -14.00 4.27
CA LEU A 121 12.63 -13.83 5.09
C LEU A 121 12.34 -15.11 5.89
N TYR A 122 12.15 -14.94 7.19
CA TYR A 122 11.96 -16.02 8.15
C TYR A 122 10.72 -15.80 9.02
N GLN A 123 9.98 -16.87 9.29
CA GLN A 123 8.95 -16.92 10.32
C GLN A 123 9.45 -17.71 11.52
N TYR A 124 9.23 -17.19 12.73
CA TYR A 124 9.54 -17.93 13.95
C TYR A 124 8.51 -19.05 14.17
N ASP A 125 8.94 -20.17 14.77
CA ASP A 125 8.05 -21.30 15.04
C ASP A 125 6.99 -20.94 16.10
N PRO A 126 5.68 -21.07 15.79
CA PRO A 126 4.62 -20.84 16.76
C PRO A 126 4.70 -21.69 18.03
N LYS A 127 5.41 -22.81 17.99
CA LYS A 127 5.50 -23.73 19.14
C LYS A 127 6.51 -23.32 20.22
N GLN A 128 7.26 -22.23 20.03
CA GLN A 128 8.26 -21.72 20.98
C GLN A 128 7.90 -20.31 21.51
N GLN A 129 6.60 -19.98 21.52
CA GLN A 129 6.01 -18.64 21.66
C GLN A 129 5.85 -18.13 23.11
N ALA A 130 6.93 -17.70 23.75
CA ALA A 130 6.79 -16.65 24.75
C ALA A 130 7.70 -15.47 24.36
N GLY A 131 7.11 -14.37 23.89
CA GLY A 131 7.82 -13.10 23.61
C GLY A 131 8.73 -13.09 22.36
N ARG A 132 8.42 -13.89 21.33
CA ARG A 132 9.09 -13.83 20.02
C ARG A 132 8.20 -13.11 19.00
N ALA A 133 8.84 -12.33 18.14
CA ALA A 133 8.23 -11.69 16.98
C ALA A 133 7.72 -12.75 15.99
N ASP A 134 6.90 -12.34 15.03
CA ASP A 134 6.35 -13.26 14.02
C ASP A 134 7.40 -13.62 12.96
N GLY A 135 8.31 -12.69 12.66
CA GLY A 135 9.40 -12.98 11.77
C GLY A 135 10.52 -11.95 11.74
N PHE A 136 11.46 -12.23 10.86
CA PHE A 136 12.63 -11.40 10.63
C PHE A 136 13.02 -11.48 9.16
N PHE A 137 13.48 -10.37 8.59
CA PHE A 137 14.06 -10.37 7.27
C PHE A 137 15.26 -9.44 7.12
N ILE A 138 16.06 -9.74 6.10
CA ILE A 138 17.11 -8.86 5.60
C ILE A 138 16.82 -8.59 4.12
N CYS A 139 16.94 -7.31 3.74
CA CYS A 139 16.87 -6.85 2.37
C CYS A 139 18.03 -5.86 2.18
N ASP A 140 19.07 -6.24 1.44
CA ASP A 140 20.33 -5.48 1.34
C ASP A 140 20.84 -4.97 2.71
N ARG A 141 20.91 -3.64 2.90
CA ARG A 141 21.36 -2.95 4.11
C ARG A 141 20.30 -2.84 5.21
N LEU A 142 19.07 -3.26 4.96
CA LEU A 142 17.95 -3.19 5.91
C LEU A 142 17.76 -4.53 6.61
N ALA A 143 17.70 -4.52 7.94
CA ALA A 143 17.33 -5.65 8.79
C ALA A 143 16.06 -5.30 9.58
N VAL A 144 15.04 -6.13 9.46
CA VAL A 144 13.73 -5.88 10.06
C VAL A 144 13.29 -7.07 10.89
N MET A 145 12.93 -6.80 12.15
CA MET A 145 12.13 -7.71 12.96
C MET A 145 10.68 -7.26 12.89
N TYR A 146 9.74 -8.16 12.59
CA TYR A 146 8.35 -7.77 12.41
C TYR A 146 7.38 -8.62 13.22
N ASP A 147 6.28 -7.99 13.59
CA ASP A 147 5.19 -8.57 14.37
C ASP A 147 3.86 -8.03 13.82
N CYS A 148 2.90 -8.91 13.57
CA CYS A 148 1.63 -8.63 12.91
C CYS A 148 0.54 -8.46 13.97
N THR A 149 -0.30 -7.45 13.81
CA THR A 149 -1.44 -7.28 14.69
C THR A 149 -2.64 -6.65 14.00
N LEU A 150 -3.82 -7.11 14.41
CA LEU A 150 -5.11 -6.50 14.04
C LEU A 150 -5.62 -5.56 15.14
N LYS A 151 -4.89 -5.39 16.25
CA LYS A 151 -5.27 -4.50 17.35
C LYS A 151 -4.90 -3.06 17.00
N GLN A 152 -5.80 -2.12 17.25
CA GLN A 152 -5.54 -0.69 17.03
C GLN A 152 -4.77 -0.06 18.19
N ASP A 153 -4.99 -0.53 19.40
CA ASP A 153 -4.34 -0.11 20.65
C ASP A 153 -3.04 -0.89 20.92
N PHE A 154 -2.41 -1.40 19.86
CA PHE A 154 -1.27 -2.31 20.00
C PHE A 154 -0.09 -1.67 20.73
N GLU A 155 0.10 -0.35 20.62
CA GLU A 155 1.21 0.37 21.25
C GLU A 155 1.21 0.15 22.77
N LEU A 156 0.04 0.22 23.40
CA LEU A 156 -0.12 0.01 24.85
C LEU A 156 0.04 -1.47 25.21
N VAL A 157 -0.50 -2.36 24.39
CA VAL A 157 -0.55 -3.80 24.68
C VAL A 157 0.79 -4.50 24.41
N LYS A 158 1.58 -3.97 23.46
CA LYS A 158 2.83 -4.58 22.98
C LYS A 158 4.08 -3.82 23.42
N GLN A 159 3.98 -2.82 24.30
CA GLN A 159 5.13 -2.02 24.73
C GLN A 159 6.31 -2.90 25.19
N ASP A 160 6.07 -3.83 26.11
CA ASP A 160 7.09 -4.77 26.60
C ASP A 160 7.64 -5.67 25.47
N GLN A 161 6.80 -6.05 24.50
CA GLN A 161 7.24 -6.87 23.36
C GLN A 161 8.16 -6.06 22.43
N ILE A 162 7.80 -4.81 22.14
CA ILE A 162 8.59 -3.90 21.33
C ILE A 162 9.95 -3.67 21.98
N GLU A 163 10.01 -3.43 23.28
CA GLU A 163 11.26 -3.25 24.01
C GLU A 163 12.14 -4.51 23.94
N ASN A 164 11.54 -5.70 24.07
CA ASN A 164 12.25 -6.96 23.87
C ASN A 164 12.80 -7.11 22.45
N TYR A 165 12.09 -6.63 21.42
CA TYR A 165 12.56 -6.64 20.04
C TYR A 165 13.71 -5.65 19.84
N VAL A 166 13.63 -4.45 20.44
CA VAL A 166 14.70 -3.44 20.42
C VAL A 166 15.98 -4.04 21.00
N ASN A 167 15.90 -4.67 22.18
CA ASN A 167 17.05 -5.31 22.82
C ASN A 167 17.66 -6.43 21.97
N LYS A 168 16.86 -7.20 21.23
CA LYS A 168 17.35 -8.21 20.28
C LYS A 168 18.04 -7.57 19.09
N MET A 169 17.44 -6.54 18.50
CA MET A 169 17.98 -5.87 17.32
C MET A 169 19.27 -5.09 17.62
N ARG A 170 19.52 -4.69 18.87
CA ARG A 170 20.80 -4.07 19.28
C ARG A 170 21.99 -5.01 19.14
N GLN A 171 21.78 -6.32 19.21
CA GLN A 171 22.85 -7.30 19.07
C GLN A 171 23.53 -7.16 17.69
N SER A 172 24.79 -7.60 17.61
CA SER A 172 25.52 -7.62 16.35
C SER A 172 24.97 -8.66 15.39
N SER A 173 24.33 -9.72 15.90
CA SER A 173 23.79 -10.81 15.10
C SER A 173 22.46 -11.32 15.61
N ILE A 174 21.63 -11.85 14.71
CA ILE A 174 20.38 -12.54 15.03
C ILE A 174 20.52 -14.01 14.62
N THR A 175 20.21 -14.93 15.54
CA THR A 175 20.13 -16.37 15.25
C THR A 175 18.68 -16.82 15.10
N ILE A 176 18.38 -17.51 14.00
CA ILE A 176 17.06 -17.98 13.63
C ILE A 176 17.09 -19.49 13.43
N ASP A 177 16.12 -20.18 14.01
CA ASP A 177 15.91 -21.61 13.78
C ASP A 177 15.09 -21.78 12.50
N VAL A 178 15.75 -22.17 11.41
CA VAL A 178 15.12 -22.41 10.11
C VAL A 178 14.67 -23.85 10.03
N LYS A 179 13.37 -24.08 9.81
CA LYS A 179 12.84 -25.42 9.56
C LYS A 179 13.25 -25.88 8.17
N THR A 180 14.07 -26.92 8.11
CA THR A 180 14.30 -27.69 6.89
C THR A 180 13.17 -28.73 6.77
N GLY A 181 12.80 -29.11 5.55
CA GLY A 181 11.66 -30.01 5.27
C GLY A 181 11.64 -31.32 6.07
N ASP A 182 12.79 -31.75 6.61
CA ASP A 182 12.99 -33.03 7.29
C ASP A 182 12.91 -32.97 8.83
N LYS A 183 12.14 -32.04 9.41
CA LYS A 183 12.02 -31.83 10.87
C LYS A 183 13.32 -31.45 11.59
N THR A 184 14.40 -31.20 10.86
CA THR A 184 15.67 -30.66 11.37
C THR A 184 15.65 -29.12 11.30
N SER A 185 15.76 -28.48 12.46
CA SER A 185 15.94 -27.03 12.55
C SER A 185 17.43 -26.71 12.40
N LEU A 186 17.77 -25.94 11.37
CA LEU A 186 19.11 -25.39 11.17
C LEU A 186 19.17 -24.00 11.79
N LYS A 187 20.14 -23.76 12.67
CA LYS A 187 20.40 -22.41 13.21
C LYS A 187 21.17 -21.60 12.18
N GLN A 188 20.55 -20.55 11.64
CA GLN A 188 21.21 -19.55 10.80
C GLN A 188 21.48 -18.30 11.64
N THR A 189 22.73 -17.83 11.64
CA THR A 189 23.11 -16.58 12.32
C THR A 189 23.43 -15.54 11.27
N HIS A 190 22.80 -14.38 11.38
CA HIS A 190 22.96 -13.26 10.47
C HIS A 190 23.62 -12.09 11.17
N ASP A 191 24.72 -11.59 10.61
CA ASP A 191 25.31 -10.32 11.02
C ASP A 191 24.43 -9.15 10.57
N ILE A 192 24.07 -8.31 11.53
CA ILE A 192 23.25 -7.11 11.35
C ILE A 192 23.94 -5.85 11.89
N GLN A 193 25.22 -5.92 12.28
CA GLN A 193 25.92 -4.81 12.93
C GLN A 193 25.97 -3.56 12.03
N SER A 194 26.24 -3.72 10.73
CA SER A 194 26.34 -2.63 9.77
C SER A 194 25.03 -2.31 9.05
N LYS A 195 23.91 -2.94 9.46
CA LYS A 195 22.61 -2.78 8.80
C LYS A 195 21.78 -1.68 9.47
N THR A 196 20.93 -1.03 8.70
CA THR A 196 19.84 -0.22 9.23
C THR A 196 18.84 -1.15 9.90
N LYS A 197 18.58 -0.94 11.18
CA LYS A 197 17.76 -1.83 12.01
C LYS A 197 16.39 -1.21 12.20
N GLN A 198 15.34 -1.96 11.86
CA GLN A 198 13.98 -1.53 12.08
C GLN A 198 13.14 -2.61 12.77
N ILE A 199 12.15 -2.16 13.53
CA ILE A 199 11.11 -3.01 14.09
C ILE A 199 9.80 -2.57 13.47
N TRP A 200 9.12 -3.50 12.81
CA TRP A 200 7.85 -3.22 12.13
C TRP A 200 6.71 -3.88 12.87
N ILE A 201 5.76 -3.07 13.32
CA ILE A 201 4.45 -3.57 13.70
C ILE A 201 3.55 -3.49 12.48
N LEU A 202 3.27 -4.64 11.88
CA LEU A 202 2.50 -4.75 10.65
C LEU A 202 1.01 -4.73 11.00
N THR A 203 0.28 -3.75 10.45
CA THR A 203 -1.14 -3.53 10.72
C THR A 203 -1.92 -3.30 9.41
N LYS A 204 -3.23 -3.05 9.54
CA LYS A 204 -4.10 -2.60 8.45
C LYS A 204 -4.38 -1.09 8.50
N ASN A 205 -3.66 -0.37 9.35
CA ASN A 205 -3.90 1.05 9.54
C ASN A 205 -2.96 1.84 8.61
N LEU A 206 -2.30 2.86 9.15
CA LEU A 206 -1.40 3.75 8.45
C LEU A 206 0.06 3.41 8.75
N THR A 207 0.92 3.56 7.75
CA THR A 207 2.37 3.53 7.98
C THR A 207 2.79 4.84 8.65
N ARG A 208 3.59 4.71 9.71
CA ARG A 208 4.20 5.84 10.43
C ARG A 208 5.40 5.40 11.25
N ASP A 209 6.32 6.32 11.43
CA ASP A 209 7.32 6.21 12.47
C ASP A 209 6.68 6.40 13.85
N LEU A 210 6.96 5.47 14.77
CA LEU A 210 6.51 5.56 16.16
C LEU A 210 7.56 6.27 17.00
N HIS A 211 8.79 5.76 16.97
CA HIS A 211 9.94 6.36 17.63
C HIS A 211 11.25 5.71 17.15
N GLU A 212 12.36 6.38 17.42
CA GLU A 212 13.70 5.82 17.26
C GLU A 212 14.38 5.72 18.63
N THR A 213 14.91 4.55 18.95
CA THR A 213 15.60 4.32 20.22
C THR A 213 16.88 3.52 19.97
N GLU A 214 18.01 4.10 20.35
CA GLU A 214 19.34 3.46 20.31
C GLU A 214 19.69 2.88 18.92
N GLY A 215 19.45 3.65 17.86
CA GLY A 215 19.78 3.28 16.47
C GLY A 215 18.88 2.19 15.88
N VAL A 216 17.74 1.92 16.50
CA VAL A 216 16.66 1.06 15.98
C VAL A 216 15.41 1.91 15.79
N VAL A 217 14.88 1.94 14.57
CA VAL A 217 13.65 2.66 14.25
C VAL A 217 12.46 1.73 14.44
N VAL A 218 11.48 2.14 15.24
CA VAL A 218 10.23 1.40 15.45
C VAL A 218 9.12 2.06 14.64
N ARG A 219 8.46 1.27 13.79
CA ARG A 219 7.44 1.75 12.84
C ARG A 219 6.17 0.93 12.94
N GLU A 220 5.04 1.60 12.74
CA GLU A 220 3.84 0.95 12.27
C GLU A 220 3.92 0.89 10.74
N VAL A 221 3.67 -0.27 10.15
CA VAL A 221 3.70 -0.43 8.69
C VAL A 221 2.39 -1.05 8.24
N SER A 222 1.72 -0.37 7.31
CA SER A 222 0.49 -0.88 6.71
C SER A 222 0.79 -1.96 5.68
N VAL A 223 0.08 -3.09 5.78
CA VAL A 223 0.16 -4.14 4.75
C VAL A 223 -0.41 -3.65 3.42
N ASP A 224 -1.35 -2.70 3.42
CA ASP A 224 -1.85 -2.05 2.21
C ASP A 224 -0.74 -1.26 1.48
N ASP A 225 0.16 -0.60 2.22
CA ASP A 225 1.30 0.12 1.62
C ASP A 225 2.34 -0.84 1.03
N LEU A 226 2.52 -2.02 1.64
CA LEU A 226 3.34 -3.09 1.07
C LEU A 226 2.74 -3.67 -0.21
N VAL A 227 1.41 -3.79 -0.30
CA VAL A 227 0.70 -4.19 -1.53
C VAL A 227 0.84 -3.10 -2.60
N SER A 228 0.75 -1.83 -2.22
CA SER A 228 0.97 -0.69 -3.12
C SER A 228 2.41 -0.66 -3.67
N LEU A 229 3.41 -0.94 -2.82
CA LEU A 229 4.79 -1.10 -3.25
C LEU A 229 4.98 -2.29 -4.21
N LEU A 230 4.28 -3.40 -3.97
CA LEU A 230 4.28 -4.53 -4.90
C LEU A 230 3.71 -4.12 -6.27
N GLN A 231 2.63 -3.33 -6.28
CA GLN A 231 2.06 -2.80 -7.52
C GLN A 231 3.06 -1.89 -8.27
N ILE A 232 3.74 -0.99 -7.56
CA ILE A 232 4.81 -0.14 -8.14
C ILE A 232 5.90 -1.02 -8.76
N LYS A 233 6.39 -2.02 -8.02
CA LYS A 233 7.40 -2.97 -8.48
C LYS A 233 6.95 -3.71 -9.75
N LEU A 234 5.70 -4.18 -9.81
CA LEU A 234 5.18 -4.93 -10.95
C LEU A 234 5.02 -4.06 -12.20
N ASN A 235 4.81 -2.75 -12.04
CA ASN A 235 4.62 -1.81 -13.15
C ASN A 235 5.91 -1.15 -13.61
N ALA A 236 6.98 -1.25 -12.83
CA ALA A 236 8.28 -0.71 -13.20
C ALA A 236 8.92 -1.54 -14.33
N ASN A 237 9.45 -0.86 -15.35
CA ASN A 237 10.22 -1.50 -16.42
C ASN A 237 11.57 -2.03 -15.93
N ASN A 238 12.11 -1.43 -14.86
CA ASN A 238 13.34 -1.83 -14.19
C ASN A 238 13.15 -1.56 -12.69
N PHE A 239 13.36 -2.57 -11.86
CA PHE A 239 13.21 -2.46 -10.41
C PHE A 239 14.31 -3.28 -9.74
N LYS A 240 15.25 -2.59 -9.10
CA LYS A 240 16.41 -3.20 -8.45
C LYS A 240 16.13 -3.40 -6.97
N GLU A 241 16.92 -4.25 -6.33
CA GLU A 241 16.88 -4.43 -4.87
C GLU A 241 17.15 -3.11 -4.13
N SER A 242 18.03 -2.24 -4.65
CA SER A 242 18.25 -0.89 -4.09
C SER A 242 17.00 -0.01 -4.11
N ASP A 243 16.16 -0.15 -5.14
CA ASP A 243 14.90 0.60 -5.24
C ASP A 243 13.91 0.08 -4.20
N LEU A 244 13.80 -1.26 -4.06
CA LEU A 244 13.00 -1.90 -3.01
C LEU A 244 13.38 -1.38 -1.64
N VAL A 245 14.68 -1.39 -1.31
CA VAL A 245 15.18 -0.98 0.00
C VAL A 245 14.90 0.49 0.25
N LYS A 246 15.03 1.36 -0.77
CA LYS A 246 14.67 2.77 -0.65
C LYS A 246 13.19 2.93 -0.29
N TYR A 247 12.29 2.24 -1.01
CA TYR A 247 10.86 2.30 -0.69
C TYR A 247 10.53 1.71 0.68
N LEU A 248 11.18 0.62 1.09
CA LEU A 248 10.97 0.03 2.42
C LEU A 248 11.47 0.95 3.56
N LEU A 249 12.52 1.75 3.31
CA LEU A 249 12.99 2.75 4.27
C LEU A 249 12.05 3.95 4.37
N ASP A 250 11.40 4.34 3.27
CA ASP A 250 10.60 5.56 3.17
C ASP A 250 9.13 5.26 2.79
N LEU A 251 8.50 4.26 3.44
CA LEU A 251 7.12 3.83 3.12
C LEU A 251 6.07 4.93 3.32
N ASP A 252 6.28 5.84 4.28
CA ASP A 252 5.34 6.93 4.59
C ASP A 252 5.13 7.91 3.42
N ASP A 253 6.12 8.03 2.54
CA ASP A 253 6.10 8.96 1.39
C ASP A 253 5.38 8.38 0.15
N LEU A 254 5.01 7.09 0.17
CA LEU A 254 4.30 6.44 -0.95
C LEU A 254 2.90 7.03 -1.19
N VAL A 255 2.27 7.60 -0.16
CA VAL A 255 0.89 8.12 -0.19
C VAL A 255 0.87 9.64 -0.46
N ALA A 256 2.03 10.30 -0.52
CA ALA A 256 2.14 11.75 -0.68
C ALA A 256 2.15 12.26 -2.14
N ASN A 257 2.02 11.38 -3.14
CA ASN A 257 2.04 11.74 -4.57
C ASN A 257 0.84 11.21 -5.35
#